data_AF-A0AAD8RIR2-F1
#
_entry.id   AF-A0AAD8RIR2-F1
#
_cell.length_a   1.000
_cell.length_b   1.000
_cell.length_c   1.000
_cell.angle_alpha   90.00
_cell.angle_beta   90.00
_cell.angle_gamma   90.00
#
_symmetry.space_group_name_H-M   'P 1'
#
loop_
_entity.id
_entity.type
_entity.pdbx_description
1 polymer ?
#
loop_
_entity_poly.entity_id
_entity_poly.type
_entity_poly.pdbx_seq_one_letter_code
_entity_poly.pdbx_strand_id
1 'polypeptide(L)'
;MAAAAAEPLEYELQQELSDIMIHGCISNLHRQFETKLLENHNIISTLSKSFKENVSEITTLRDDLASIVAAASGPSVKDSGEPPVVAQANEAAHYIPDFSLLKHLSADEFMAFLKSEWMKLQREHEYEMHLKTEELFRLKRDFAKDGAVLHFRKERELEFIKSKLLQTISKMDDIIAGKEGSDCFDYDQDAELGRLKDRIGSLLDENERLRGLLVDKRKEAKQLSSQVVDAQNSIARHSLSESKLSTQIQKLSGELDDLKIESHLKDLLEQSLLKEVFGNYENQIDDGNQEECLLQELIMEKEEQLRAMSRDRQKLKYENDQLVSIVGSTLVQHHEEFDLVNDELTMFREKVCEQELLILEFRSESSSMKSCLYEALQQINICKQEICGLTESLTSMSVALEEAKEQNASLDATIRKMKITSASFVDGHEGHLEFDLVSMEKLSKAYSDFESRIAQSMKQSEIRLTSIICQFNPLVQQVSVLKKKEFWYKQILEIKCSNLRKAEAEVDILGDEVDTLLSVLGKIYIALDHYSPVLKHYPGVTEILNLVQKVLKGENV
;
A
#
# COMPACT_ATOMS: atom_id res chain seq x y z
N MET A 1 50.02 8.58 -21.16
CA MET A 1 49.28 9.72 -21.78
C MET A 1 47.86 9.35 -22.21
N ALA A 2 47.52 8.08 -22.48
CA ALA A 2 46.17 7.70 -22.93
C ALA A 2 45.05 7.77 -21.86
N ALA A 3 45.37 7.71 -20.56
CA ALA A 3 44.35 7.64 -19.50
C ALA A 3 43.52 8.94 -19.33
N ALA A 4 44.11 10.11 -19.61
CA ALA A 4 43.46 11.42 -19.41
C ALA A 4 42.42 11.79 -20.48
N ALA A 5 42.07 10.85 -21.37
CA ALA A 5 41.07 11.04 -22.44
C ALA A 5 39.80 10.18 -22.23
N ALA A 6 39.74 9.38 -21.16
CA ALA A 6 38.58 8.54 -20.85
C ALA A 6 37.52 9.28 -20.02
N GLU A 7 37.94 9.97 -18.96
CA GLU A 7 37.05 10.70 -18.02
C GLU A 7 36.06 11.68 -18.71
N PRO A 8 36.44 12.46 -19.75
CA PRO A 8 35.48 13.35 -20.42
C PRO A 8 34.38 12.58 -21.15
N LEU A 9 34.74 11.46 -21.78
CA LEU A 9 33.83 10.63 -22.58
C LEU A 9 32.84 9.87 -21.67
N GLU A 10 33.30 9.43 -20.51
CA GLU A 10 32.48 8.73 -19.50
C GLU A 10 31.46 9.69 -18.87
N TYR A 11 31.86 10.94 -18.59
CA TYR A 11 30.94 11.99 -18.12
C TYR A 11 29.91 12.38 -19.19
N GLU A 12 30.34 12.57 -20.45
CA GLU A 12 29.47 12.93 -21.57
C GLU A 12 28.41 11.85 -21.84
N LEU A 13 28.80 10.57 -21.80
CA LEU A 13 27.90 9.43 -21.98
C LEU A 13 26.96 9.22 -20.76
N GLN A 14 27.44 9.50 -19.54
CA GLN A 14 26.59 9.50 -18.34
C GLN A 14 25.54 10.64 -18.39
N GLN A 15 25.90 11.80 -18.92
CA GLN A 15 24.97 12.91 -19.11
C GLN A 15 23.95 12.61 -20.21
N GLU A 16 24.37 12.03 -21.34
CA GLU A 16 23.45 11.61 -22.42
C GLU A 16 22.45 10.55 -21.95
N LEU A 17 22.89 9.57 -21.14
CA LEU A 17 21.99 8.61 -20.48
C LEU A 17 21.01 9.28 -19.50
N SER A 18 21.46 10.28 -18.73
CA SER A 18 20.59 11.04 -17.83
C SER A 18 19.51 11.80 -18.60
N ASP A 19 19.87 12.50 -19.66
CA ASP A 19 18.92 13.24 -20.50
C ASP A 19 17.92 12.31 -21.19
N ILE A 20 18.35 11.13 -21.66
CA ILE A 20 17.46 10.09 -22.22
C ILE A 20 16.45 9.60 -21.16
N MET A 21 16.89 9.31 -19.93
CA MET A 21 16.00 8.88 -18.85
C MET A 21 14.99 9.98 -18.45
N ILE A 22 15.46 11.22 -18.31
CA ILE A 22 14.62 12.38 -17.97
C ILE A 22 13.58 12.62 -19.07
N HIS A 23 14.00 12.64 -20.34
CA HIS A 23 13.10 12.81 -21.48
C HIS A 23 12.09 11.65 -21.58
N GLY A 24 12.52 10.41 -21.32
CA GLY A 24 11.64 9.24 -21.28
C GLY A 24 10.58 9.32 -20.17
N CYS A 25 10.98 9.76 -18.97
CA CYS A 25 10.08 9.96 -17.84
C CYS A 25 9.05 11.07 -18.11
N ILE A 26 9.51 12.24 -18.58
CA ILE A 26 8.65 13.37 -18.98
C ILE A 26 7.66 12.94 -20.07
N SER A 27 8.11 12.20 -21.09
CA SER A 27 7.26 11.71 -22.18
C SER A 27 6.18 10.74 -21.70
N ASN A 28 6.51 9.87 -20.73
CA ASN A 28 5.56 8.95 -20.11
C ASN A 28 4.51 9.72 -19.28
N LEU A 29 4.95 10.69 -18.47
CA LEU A 29 4.07 11.59 -17.72
C LEU A 29 3.10 12.32 -18.65
N HIS A 30 3.61 12.93 -19.73
CA HIS A 30 2.79 13.68 -20.70
C HIS A 30 1.68 12.80 -21.29
N ARG A 31 2.03 11.58 -21.73
CA ARG A 31 1.08 10.61 -22.27
C ARG A 31 0.04 10.16 -21.25
N GLN A 32 0.42 9.98 -19.98
CA GLN A 32 -0.53 9.65 -18.91
C GLN A 32 -1.50 10.81 -18.63
N PHE A 33 -1.00 12.05 -18.60
CA PHE A 33 -1.83 13.24 -18.47
C PHE A 33 -2.80 13.38 -19.64
N GLU A 34 -2.36 13.29 -20.90
CA GLU A 34 -3.25 13.31 -22.08
C GLU A 34 -4.33 12.22 -22.01
N THR A 35 -3.96 11.00 -21.60
CA THR A 35 -4.91 9.87 -21.48
C THR A 35 -6.00 10.17 -20.44
N LYS A 36 -5.62 10.62 -19.23
CA LYS A 36 -6.58 11.03 -18.19
C LYS A 36 -7.43 12.24 -18.60
N LEU A 37 -6.87 13.18 -19.38
CA LEU A 37 -7.59 14.37 -19.85
C LEU A 37 -8.66 13.98 -20.89
N LEU A 38 -8.36 13.04 -21.78
CA LEU A 38 -9.32 12.47 -22.73
C LEU A 38 -10.43 11.66 -22.01
N GLU A 39 -10.06 10.86 -21.01
CA GLU A 39 -11.00 10.07 -20.20
C GLU A 39 -11.97 10.97 -19.41
N ASN A 40 -11.44 11.98 -18.71
CA ASN A 40 -12.25 13.00 -18.04
C ASN A 40 -13.16 13.76 -19.02
N HIS A 41 -12.68 14.09 -20.22
CA HIS A 41 -13.51 14.72 -21.26
C HIS A 41 -14.69 13.83 -21.68
N ASN A 42 -14.48 12.52 -21.82
CA ASN A 42 -15.55 11.55 -22.13
C ASN A 42 -16.56 11.41 -20.98
N ILE A 43 -16.11 11.44 -19.72
CA ILE A 43 -16.99 11.43 -18.54
C ILE A 43 -17.85 12.71 -18.51
N ILE A 44 -17.23 13.89 -18.68
CA ILE A 44 -17.93 15.19 -18.70
C ILE A 44 -18.91 15.27 -19.87
N SER A 45 -18.54 14.77 -21.05
CA SER A 45 -19.42 14.67 -22.22
C SER A 45 -20.65 13.80 -21.95
N THR A 46 -20.45 12.64 -21.31
CA THR A 46 -21.53 11.72 -20.93
C THR A 46 -22.46 12.34 -19.89
N LEU A 47 -21.90 12.99 -18.86
CA LEU A 47 -22.68 13.65 -17.80
C LEU A 47 -23.47 14.86 -18.34
N SER A 48 -22.86 15.64 -19.24
CA SER A 48 -23.52 16.76 -19.94
C SER A 48 -24.70 16.28 -20.78
N LYS A 49 -24.56 15.13 -21.46
CA LYS A 49 -25.65 14.48 -22.21
C LYS A 49 -26.79 14.04 -21.28
N SER A 50 -26.50 13.31 -20.20
CA SER A 50 -27.54 12.87 -19.27
C SER A 50 -28.23 14.04 -18.55
N PHE A 51 -27.49 15.12 -18.22
CA PHE A 51 -28.09 16.32 -17.66
C PHE A 51 -29.05 17.00 -18.63
N LYS A 52 -28.70 17.06 -19.93
CA LYS A 52 -29.58 17.58 -20.98
C LYS A 52 -30.83 16.71 -21.18
N GLU A 53 -30.69 15.39 -21.07
CA GLU A 53 -31.82 14.44 -21.12
C GLU A 53 -32.76 14.66 -19.92
N ASN A 54 -32.25 14.68 -18.69
CA ASN A 54 -33.00 14.98 -17.46
C ASN A 54 -33.72 16.35 -17.51
N VAL A 55 -33.06 17.40 -18.01
CA VAL A 55 -33.68 18.73 -18.18
C VAL A 55 -34.83 18.70 -19.18
N SER A 56 -34.75 17.87 -20.23
CA SER A 56 -35.87 17.69 -21.17
C SER A 56 -37.05 16.96 -20.54
N GLU A 57 -36.81 15.93 -19.72
CA GLU A 57 -37.86 15.23 -18.96
C GLU A 57 -38.56 16.15 -17.96
N ILE A 58 -37.79 16.92 -17.18
CA ILE A 58 -38.32 17.94 -16.25
C ILE A 58 -39.16 18.99 -16.98
N THR A 59 -38.76 19.38 -18.20
CA THR A 59 -39.55 20.30 -19.03
C THR A 59 -40.88 19.68 -19.45
N THR A 60 -40.89 18.41 -19.91
CA THR A 60 -42.15 17.72 -20.24
C THR A 60 -43.07 17.54 -19.03
N LEU A 61 -42.53 17.17 -17.86
CA LEU A 61 -43.31 17.02 -16.63
C LEU A 61 -43.91 18.36 -16.15
N ARG A 62 -43.19 19.47 -16.34
CA ARG A 62 -43.70 20.83 -16.08
C ARG A 62 -44.86 21.17 -17.01
N ASP A 63 -44.73 20.88 -18.30
CA ASP A 63 -45.75 21.22 -19.29
C ASP A 63 -47.01 20.33 -19.14
N ASP A 64 -46.85 19.05 -18.80
CA ASP A 64 -47.94 18.16 -18.37
C ASP A 64 -48.63 18.68 -17.10
N LEU A 65 -47.87 19.10 -16.08
CA LEU A 65 -48.44 19.67 -14.85
C LEU A 65 -49.20 20.98 -15.13
N ALA A 66 -48.68 21.84 -16.01
CA ALA A 66 -49.36 23.04 -16.46
C ALA A 66 -50.67 22.71 -17.23
N SER A 67 -50.66 21.66 -18.05
CA SER A 67 -51.84 21.13 -18.72
C SER A 67 -52.90 20.62 -17.73
N ILE A 68 -52.47 19.91 -16.68
CA ILE A 68 -53.34 19.45 -15.58
C ILE A 68 -53.95 20.64 -14.80
N VAL A 69 -53.16 21.66 -14.49
CA VAL A 69 -53.65 22.89 -13.80
C VAL A 69 -54.65 23.65 -14.69
N ALA A 70 -54.43 23.71 -16.00
CA ALA A 70 -55.39 24.27 -16.95
C ALA A 70 -56.68 23.43 -17.03
N ALA A 71 -56.58 22.10 -17.06
CA ALA A 71 -57.72 21.19 -17.10
C ALA A 71 -58.56 21.19 -15.81
N ALA A 72 -57.91 21.40 -14.65
CA ALA A 72 -58.60 21.59 -13.36
C ALA A 72 -59.35 22.92 -13.26
N SER A 73 -59.01 23.90 -14.10
CA SER A 73 -59.56 25.26 -14.09
C SER A 73 -60.84 25.39 -14.92
N GLY A 74 -61.89 24.65 -14.54
CA GLY A 74 -63.22 24.75 -15.15
C GLY A 74 -63.90 26.12 -14.90
N PRO A 75 -64.74 26.62 -15.84
CA PRO A 75 -65.20 28.01 -15.80
C PRO A 75 -66.35 28.28 -14.83
N SER A 76 -66.21 29.32 -14.00
CA SER A 76 -67.34 29.99 -13.33
C SER A 76 -67.06 31.49 -13.15
N VAL A 77 -68.11 32.26 -12.87
CA VAL A 77 -68.16 33.73 -13.01
C VAL A 77 -69.04 34.32 -11.90
N LYS A 78 -68.63 35.49 -11.33
CA LYS A 78 -69.43 36.39 -10.45
C LYS A 78 -69.70 35.86 -9.02
N ASP A 79 -69.86 36.66 -7.95
CA ASP A 79 -69.84 38.14 -7.73
C ASP A 79 -69.78 38.45 -6.20
N SER A 80 -69.62 39.73 -5.84
CA SER A 80 -70.01 40.41 -4.57
C SER A 80 -69.18 40.24 -3.28
N GLY A 81 -69.02 41.35 -2.52
CA GLY A 81 -68.81 41.32 -1.06
C GLY A 81 -67.63 42.13 -0.46
N GLU A 82 -67.80 43.43 -0.22
CA GLU A 82 -66.99 44.24 0.72
C GLU A 82 -67.29 43.90 2.22
N PRO A 83 -66.57 44.43 3.25
CA PRO A 83 -65.46 45.42 3.23
C PRO A 83 -64.19 45.02 4.04
N PRO A 84 -63.07 45.77 3.91
CA PRO A 84 -61.90 45.65 4.79
C PRO A 84 -62.04 46.47 6.09
N VAL A 85 -61.48 45.95 7.20
CA VAL A 85 -61.28 46.71 8.45
C VAL A 85 -59.82 47.16 8.52
N VAL A 86 -59.60 48.47 8.68
CA VAL A 86 -58.26 49.05 8.84
C VAL A 86 -57.74 48.77 10.24
N ALA A 87 -56.57 48.12 10.34
CA ALA A 87 -55.78 48.06 11.56
C ALA A 87 -54.59 49.02 11.43
N GLN A 88 -54.50 50.02 12.31
CA GLN A 88 -53.33 50.89 12.39
C GLN A 88 -52.18 50.14 13.07
N ALA A 89 -51.02 50.09 12.42
CA ALA A 89 -49.79 49.71 13.08
C ALA A 89 -49.33 50.86 13.99
N ASN A 90 -49.33 50.65 15.30
CA ASN A 90 -48.63 51.50 16.25
C ASN A 90 -47.25 50.92 16.52
N GLU A 91 -46.21 51.73 16.39
CA GLU A 91 -44.84 51.33 16.68
C GLU A 91 -44.66 51.10 18.19
N ALA A 92 -44.32 49.87 18.57
CA ALA A 92 -43.84 49.53 19.90
C ALA A 92 -42.42 48.95 19.76
N ALA A 93 -41.41 49.77 20.03
CA ALA A 93 -40.00 49.41 19.88
C ALA A 93 -39.57 48.42 20.99
N HIS A 94 -39.81 47.13 20.77
CA HIS A 94 -39.27 46.09 21.63
C HIS A 94 -37.75 45.99 21.45
N TYR A 95 -37.02 46.13 22.56
CA TYR A 95 -35.59 45.83 22.62
C TYR A 95 -35.35 44.38 22.22
N ILE A 96 -34.51 44.17 21.20
CA ILE A 96 -33.95 42.86 20.89
C ILE A 96 -33.02 42.49 22.06
N PRO A 97 -33.24 41.35 22.77
CA PRO A 97 -32.33 40.92 23.83
C PRO A 97 -30.93 40.62 23.27
N ASP A 98 -29.88 40.92 24.03
CA ASP A 98 -28.53 40.51 23.64
C ASP A 98 -28.33 39.02 23.94
N PHE A 99 -28.22 38.22 22.87
CA PHE A 99 -28.02 36.78 22.93
C PHE A 99 -26.56 36.37 23.28
N SER A 100 -25.65 37.33 23.49
CA SER A 100 -24.24 37.07 23.84
C SER A 100 -24.07 36.16 25.08
N LEU A 101 -24.98 36.26 26.05
CA LEU A 101 -25.03 35.44 27.27
C LEU A 101 -25.31 33.94 27.01
N LEU A 102 -25.89 33.57 25.86
CA LEU A 102 -26.33 32.19 25.57
C LEU A 102 -25.22 31.32 24.95
N LYS A 103 -24.06 31.89 24.58
CA LYS A 103 -22.94 31.16 23.95
C LYS A 103 -22.21 30.15 24.84
N HIS A 104 -22.51 30.11 26.15
CA HIS A 104 -21.78 29.29 27.14
C HIS A 104 -22.65 28.25 27.85
N LEU A 105 -23.92 28.10 27.47
CA LEU A 105 -24.82 27.09 28.03
C LEU A 105 -24.78 25.80 27.21
N SER A 106 -24.96 24.66 27.86
CA SER A 106 -25.13 23.38 27.17
C SER A 106 -26.47 23.32 26.43
N ALA A 107 -26.60 22.40 25.47
CA ALA A 107 -27.80 22.26 24.65
C ALA A 107 -29.08 22.04 25.48
N ASP A 108 -28.99 21.24 26.56
CA ASP A 108 -30.13 20.96 27.44
C ASP A 108 -30.52 22.18 28.29
N GLU A 109 -29.54 22.94 28.79
CA GLU A 109 -29.77 24.20 29.53
C GLU A 109 -30.36 25.28 28.62
N PHE A 110 -29.88 25.37 27.37
CA PHE A 110 -30.42 26.27 26.35
C PHE A 110 -31.88 25.93 26.00
N MET A 111 -32.19 24.65 25.82
CA MET A 111 -33.56 24.17 25.60
C MET A 111 -34.47 24.41 26.82
N ALA A 112 -33.95 24.24 28.04
CA ALA A 112 -34.67 24.58 29.27
C ALA A 112 -34.94 26.09 29.40
N PHE A 113 -33.98 26.94 29.02
CA PHE A 113 -34.12 28.39 29.00
C PHE A 113 -35.18 28.84 27.98
N LEU A 114 -35.08 28.40 26.72
CA LEU A 114 -36.08 28.72 25.68
C LEU A 114 -37.49 28.28 26.10
N LYS A 115 -37.62 27.10 26.71
CA LYS A 115 -38.89 26.58 27.21
C LYS A 115 -39.45 27.41 28.37
N SER A 116 -38.61 27.99 29.23
CA SER A 116 -39.06 28.81 30.36
C SER A 116 -39.50 30.21 29.91
N GLU A 117 -38.78 30.84 28.98
CA GLU A 117 -39.19 32.12 28.39
C GLU A 117 -40.41 31.98 27.47
N TRP A 118 -40.55 30.89 26.70
CA TRP A 118 -41.78 30.60 25.95
C TRP A 118 -43.00 30.52 26.90
N MET A 119 -42.90 29.72 27.97
CA MET A 119 -43.97 29.56 28.95
C MET A 119 -44.30 30.86 29.71
N LYS A 120 -43.37 31.82 29.77
CA LYS A 120 -43.55 33.16 30.36
C LYS A 120 -44.28 34.08 29.39
N LEU A 121 -43.82 34.17 28.14
CA LEU A 121 -44.44 34.98 27.08
C LEU A 121 -45.89 34.52 26.80
N GLN A 122 -46.13 33.21 26.80
CA GLN A 122 -47.49 32.64 26.71
C GLN A 122 -48.39 33.12 27.85
N ARG A 123 -47.91 33.06 29.11
CA ARG A 123 -48.66 33.53 30.29
C ARG A 123 -48.94 35.04 30.26
N GLU A 124 -48.02 35.83 29.71
CA GLU A 124 -48.18 37.28 29.57
C GLU A 124 -49.25 37.62 28.51
N HIS A 125 -49.28 36.92 27.39
CA HIS A 125 -50.33 37.05 26.37
C HIS A 125 -51.71 36.57 26.88
N GLU A 126 -51.78 35.43 27.57
CA GLU A 126 -53.01 34.94 28.20
C GLU A 126 -53.58 35.95 29.22
N TYR A 127 -52.71 36.63 29.97
CA TYR A 127 -53.08 37.71 30.90
C TYR A 127 -53.60 38.97 30.19
N GLU A 128 -52.96 39.43 29.11
CA GLU A 128 -53.49 40.57 28.34
C GLU A 128 -54.85 40.26 27.71
N MET A 129 -55.01 39.07 27.13
CA MET A 129 -56.29 38.61 26.56
C MET A 129 -57.41 38.58 27.62
N HIS A 130 -57.09 38.20 28.87
CA HIS A 130 -58.04 38.27 29.98
C HIS A 130 -58.40 39.74 30.32
N LEU A 131 -57.44 40.66 30.39
CA LEU A 131 -57.69 42.09 30.65
C LEU A 131 -58.57 42.73 29.58
N LYS A 132 -58.31 42.47 28.29
CA LYS A 132 -59.14 42.99 27.18
C LYS A 132 -60.57 42.43 27.23
N THR A 133 -60.72 41.18 27.66
CA THR A 133 -62.03 40.54 27.86
C THR A 133 -62.81 41.18 29.01
N GLU A 134 -62.15 41.44 30.15
CA GLU A 134 -62.73 42.14 31.32
C GLU A 134 -63.20 43.56 30.93
N GLU A 135 -62.37 44.29 30.17
CA GLU A 135 -62.67 45.64 29.66
C GLU A 135 -63.88 45.67 28.72
N LEU A 136 -64.02 44.68 27.83
CA LEU A 136 -65.19 44.52 26.96
C LEU A 136 -66.46 44.26 27.79
N PHE A 137 -66.39 43.41 28.82
CA PHE A 137 -67.53 43.17 29.73
C PHE A 137 -67.87 44.39 30.60
N ARG A 138 -66.88 45.24 30.95
CA ARG A 138 -67.10 46.53 31.61
C ARG A 138 -67.91 47.47 30.72
N LEU A 139 -67.43 47.73 29.51
CA LEU A 139 -68.10 48.59 28.51
C LEU A 139 -69.54 48.12 28.20
N LYS A 140 -69.73 46.80 28.03
CA LYS A 140 -71.06 46.20 27.78
C LYS A 140 -72.04 46.41 28.95
N ARG A 141 -71.54 46.50 30.18
CA ARG A 141 -72.34 46.74 31.39
C ARG A 141 -72.76 48.21 31.56
N ASP A 142 -71.98 49.14 31.01
CA ASP A 142 -72.27 50.58 31.08
C ASP A 142 -73.21 51.03 29.95
N PHE A 143 -73.02 50.55 28.72
CA PHE A 143 -73.99 50.75 27.62
C PHE A 143 -75.43 50.29 27.98
N ALA A 144 -75.55 49.23 28.79
CA ALA A 144 -76.84 48.73 29.27
C ALA A 144 -77.56 49.68 30.25
N LYS A 145 -76.84 50.62 30.90
CA LYS A 145 -77.43 51.60 31.83
C LYS A 145 -78.01 52.79 31.07
N ASP A 146 -77.24 53.36 30.13
CA ASP A 146 -77.63 54.57 29.41
C ASP A 146 -78.88 54.38 28.53
N GLY A 147 -79.06 53.16 27.98
CA GLY A 147 -80.27 52.80 27.23
C GLY A 147 -81.57 52.95 28.04
N ALA A 148 -81.53 52.72 29.35
CA ALA A 148 -82.71 52.87 30.22
C ALA A 148 -83.05 54.34 30.52
N VAL A 149 -82.04 55.22 30.59
CA VAL A 149 -82.21 56.64 30.93
C VAL A 149 -82.84 57.44 29.78
N LEU A 150 -82.55 57.07 28.53
CA LEU A 150 -83.01 57.78 27.33
C LEU A 150 -84.52 57.71 27.09
N HIS A 151 -85.20 56.63 27.52
CA HIS A 151 -86.63 56.44 27.24
C HIS A 151 -87.51 57.39 28.08
N PHE A 152 -87.20 57.53 29.37
CA PHE A 152 -88.01 58.27 30.35
C PHE A 152 -88.04 59.80 30.15
N ARG A 153 -87.17 60.34 29.28
CA ARG A 153 -87.09 61.78 29.00
C ARG A 153 -88.08 62.22 27.92
N LYS A 154 -88.15 61.49 26.80
CA LYS A 154 -89.00 61.84 25.64
C LYS A 154 -90.49 61.81 25.97
N GLU A 155 -90.90 60.86 26.80
CA GLU A 155 -92.30 60.66 27.21
C GLU A 155 -92.86 61.85 28.00
N ARG A 156 -92.04 62.51 28.81
CA ARG A 156 -92.41 63.71 29.58
C ARG A 156 -92.52 64.97 28.71
N GLU A 157 -91.69 65.07 27.69
CA GLU A 157 -91.68 66.20 26.76
C GLU A 157 -92.91 66.17 25.81
N LEU A 158 -93.34 64.97 25.40
CA LEU A 158 -94.54 64.75 24.56
C LEU A 158 -95.82 65.23 25.25
N GLU A 159 -96.05 64.83 26.51
CA GLU A 159 -97.31 65.12 27.21
C GLU A 159 -97.42 66.61 27.62
N PHE A 160 -96.29 67.31 27.77
CA PHE A 160 -96.25 68.78 27.91
C PHE A 160 -96.67 69.51 26.63
N ILE A 161 -96.25 69.03 25.45
CA ILE A 161 -96.67 69.61 24.16
C ILE A 161 -98.19 69.43 23.97
N LYS A 162 -98.71 68.25 24.33
CA LYS A 162 -100.12 67.87 24.23
C LYS A 162 -101.05 68.76 25.07
N SER A 163 -100.66 69.10 26.31
CA SER A 163 -101.43 70.03 27.15
C SER A 163 -101.39 71.46 26.61
N LYS A 164 -100.26 71.89 26.05
CA LYS A 164 -100.10 73.20 25.40
C LYS A 164 -100.97 73.35 24.14
N LEU A 165 -101.15 72.28 23.37
CA LEU A 165 -102.02 72.27 22.19
C LEU A 165 -103.48 72.44 22.59
N LEU A 166 -103.97 71.69 23.57
CA LEU A 166 -105.33 71.83 24.11
C LEU A 166 -105.60 73.22 24.68
N GLN A 167 -104.64 73.81 25.41
CA GLN A 167 -104.74 75.19 25.91
C GLN A 167 -104.76 76.23 24.77
N THR A 168 -104.21 75.92 23.60
CA THR A 168 -104.24 76.82 22.45
C THR A 168 -105.58 76.75 21.71
N ILE A 169 -106.15 75.55 21.57
CA ILE A 169 -107.49 75.35 20.94
C ILE A 169 -108.56 76.09 21.74
N SER A 170 -108.63 75.88 23.06
CA SER A 170 -109.60 76.57 23.94
C SER A 170 -109.55 78.10 23.81
N LYS A 171 -108.37 78.68 23.56
CA LYS A 171 -108.20 80.14 23.38
C LYS A 171 -108.60 80.64 22.00
N MET A 172 -108.67 79.76 21.00
CA MET A 172 -109.19 80.10 19.67
C MET A 172 -110.72 80.10 19.69
N ASP A 173 -111.33 79.16 20.41
CA ASP A 173 -112.79 79.12 20.61
C ASP A 173 -113.29 80.40 21.32
N ASP A 174 -112.60 80.85 22.37
CA ASP A 174 -112.86 82.13 23.07
C ASP A 174 -112.79 83.36 22.15
N ILE A 175 -111.91 83.34 21.13
CA ILE A 175 -111.73 84.46 20.19
C ILE A 175 -112.80 84.45 19.10
N ILE A 176 -113.23 83.27 18.65
CA ILE A 176 -114.26 83.12 17.61
C ILE A 176 -115.65 83.50 18.15
N ALA A 177 -115.93 83.24 19.44
CA ALA A 177 -117.17 83.63 20.09
C ALA A 177 -117.30 85.14 20.40
N GLY A 178 -116.25 85.94 20.19
CA GLY A 178 -116.09 87.26 20.84
C GLY A 178 -116.07 88.49 19.93
N LYS A 179 -116.50 88.43 18.65
CA LYS A 179 -116.33 89.59 17.74
C LYS A 179 -117.36 89.78 16.61
N GLU A 180 -118.57 90.20 16.98
CA GLU A 180 -119.47 90.94 16.07
C GLU A 180 -119.44 92.45 16.37
N GLY A 181 -119.29 93.29 15.33
CA GLY A 181 -119.66 94.71 15.35
C GLY A 181 -118.55 95.79 15.43
N SER A 182 -118.88 96.97 14.87
CA SER A 182 -118.28 98.31 15.04
C SER A 182 -116.93 98.65 14.37
N ASP A 183 -117.00 98.96 13.07
CA ASP A 183 -116.70 100.28 12.44
C ASP A 183 -115.72 101.32 13.04
N CYS A 184 -115.14 102.10 12.10
CA CYS A 184 -114.45 103.41 12.22
C CYS A 184 -113.02 103.39 12.85
N PHE A 185 -112.01 104.09 12.33
CA PHE A 185 -111.99 105.40 11.65
C PHE A 185 -111.05 105.49 10.43
N ASP A 186 -111.18 106.59 9.68
CA ASP A 186 -110.41 106.98 8.48
C ASP A 186 -109.09 107.72 8.81
N TYR A 187 -108.00 107.41 8.08
CA TYR A 187 -106.86 108.32 7.79
C TYR A 187 -105.89 107.73 6.73
N ASP A 188 -105.64 108.48 5.65
CA ASP A 188 -104.50 108.41 4.69
C ASP A 188 -103.98 107.01 4.26
N GLN A 189 -104.86 106.18 3.71
CA GLN A 189 -104.50 104.82 3.29
C GLN A 189 -103.67 104.76 1.98
N ASP A 190 -103.80 105.74 1.08
CA ASP A 190 -103.24 105.67 -0.28
C ASP A 190 -101.72 105.94 -0.32
N ALA A 191 -101.22 106.85 0.53
CA ALA A 191 -99.79 107.12 0.63
C ALA A 191 -99.00 105.95 1.28
N GLU A 192 -99.59 105.27 2.27
CA GLU A 192 -99.06 104.02 2.82
C GLU A 192 -99.12 102.87 1.80
N LEU A 193 -100.22 102.75 1.05
CA LEU A 193 -100.36 101.76 -0.02
C LEU A 193 -99.29 101.95 -1.11
N GLY A 194 -98.99 103.20 -1.48
CA GLY A 194 -97.88 103.55 -2.38
C GLY A 194 -96.52 103.08 -1.86
N ARG A 195 -96.15 103.49 -0.64
CA ARG A 195 -94.88 103.07 0.01
C ARG A 195 -94.77 101.54 0.12
N LEU A 196 -95.87 100.86 0.45
CA LEU A 196 -95.92 99.41 0.54
C LEU A 196 -95.77 98.74 -0.83
N LYS A 197 -96.41 99.28 -1.87
CA LYS A 197 -96.34 98.80 -3.26
C LYS A 197 -94.93 98.92 -3.84
N ASP A 198 -94.26 100.05 -3.64
CA ASP A 198 -92.88 100.27 -4.11
C ASP A 198 -91.89 99.34 -3.39
N ARG A 199 -92.12 99.10 -2.09
CA ARG A 199 -91.35 98.13 -1.31
C ARG A 199 -91.63 96.68 -1.72
N ILE A 200 -92.87 96.34 -2.10
CA ILE A 200 -93.22 95.03 -2.66
C ILE A 200 -92.55 94.84 -4.02
N GLY A 201 -92.56 95.85 -4.90
CA GLY A 201 -91.82 95.82 -6.18
C GLY A 201 -90.33 95.57 -5.97
N SER A 202 -89.70 96.38 -5.10
CA SER A 202 -88.29 96.22 -4.73
C SER A 202 -87.96 94.82 -4.18
N LEU A 203 -88.86 94.23 -3.40
CA LEU A 203 -88.72 92.87 -2.86
C LEU A 203 -88.96 91.77 -3.90
N LEU A 204 -89.79 92.02 -4.93
CA LEU A 204 -90.01 91.08 -6.04
C LEU A 204 -88.82 91.06 -7.00
N ASP A 205 -88.29 92.23 -7.36
CA ASP A 205 -87.07 92.34 -8.18
C ASP A 205 -85.87 91.68 -7.49
N GLU A 206 -85.73 91.90 -6.18
CA GLU A 206 -84.72 91.20 -5.36
C GLU A 206 -85.00 89.68 -5.27
N ASN A 207 -86.26 89.25 -5.19
CA ASN A 207 -86.60 87.81 -5.20
C ASN A 207 -86.18 87.15 -6.53
N GLU A 208 -86.42 87.81 -7.66
CA GLU A 208 -86.06 87.28 -8.99
C GLU A 208 -84.54 87.32 -9.21
N ARG A 209 -83.85 88.37 -8.74
CA ARG A 209 -82.38 88.43 -8.71
C ARG A 209 -81.78 87.30 -7.87
N LEU A 210 -82.36 87.00 -6.71
CA LEU A 210 -81.96 85.89 -5.85
C LEU A 210 -82.29 84.52 -6.48
N ARG A 211 -83.39 84.39 -7.22
CA ARG A 211 -83.71 83.18 -8.02
C ARG A 211 -82.67 82.94 -9.11
N GLY A 212 -82.25 83.97 -9.82
CA GLY A 212 -81.15 83.90 -10.78
C GLY A 212 -79.85 83.39 -10.14
N LEU A 213 -79.43 84.02 -9.04
CA LEU A 213 -78.25 83.60 -8.27
C LEU A 213 -78.35 82.16 -7.75
N LEU A 214 -79.52 81.71 -7.29
CA LEU A 214 -79.76 80.34 -6.86
C LEU A 214 -79.74 79.34 -8.02
N VAL A 215 -80.20 79.72 -9.21
CA VAL A 215 -80.10 78.91 -10.43
C VAL A 215 -78.66 78.76 -10.87
N ASP A 216 -77.86 79.83 -10.85
CA ASP A 216 -76.46 79.78 -11.24
C ASP A 216 -75.59 79.03 -10.23
N LYS A 217 -75.78 79.26 -8.92
CA LYS A 217 -75.12 78.45 -7.87
C LYS A 217 -75.54 76.98 -7.93
N ARG A 218 -76.75 76.66 -8.41
CA ARG A 218 -77.18 75.28 -8.69
C ARG A 218 -76.52 74.67 -9.94
N LYS A 219 -76.17 75.47 -10.97
CA LYS A 219 -75.35 75.01 -12.11
C LYS A 219 -73.92 74.73 -11.67
N GLU A 220 -73.31 75.66 -10.93
CA GLU A 220 -71.97 75.56 -10.37
C GLU A 220 -71.82 74.32 -9.47
N ALA A 221 -72.75 74.11 -8.53
CA ALA A 221 -72.77 72.91 -7.68
C ALA A 221 -72.88 71.60 -8.47
N LYS A 222 -73.64 71.57 -9.58
CA LYS A 222 -73.70 70.40 -10.47
C LYS A 222 -72.38 70.16 -11.21
N GLN A 223 -71.73 71.22 -11.69
CA GLN A 223 -70.44 71.12 -12.38
C GLN A 223 -69.34 70.61 -11.43
N LEU A 224 -69.26 71.18 -10.22
CA LEU A 224 -68.36 70.71 -9.16
C LEU A 224 -68.67 69.25 -8.77
N SER A 225 -69.96 68.88 -8.68
CA SER A 225 -70.34 67.49 -8.40
C SER A 225 -69.90 66.51 -9.49
N SER A 226 -69.88 66.91 -10.78
CA SER A 226 -69.28 66.08 -11.84
C SER A 226 -67.78 65.95 -11.61
N GLN A 227 -67.08 67.07 -11.44
CA GLN A 227 -65.62 67.08 -11.26
C GLN A 227 -65.16 66.25 -10.04
N VAL A 228 -65.93 66.24 -8.94
CA VAL A 228 -65.67 65.38 -7.78
C VAL A 228 -65.85 63.90 -8.12
N VAL A 229 -66.89 63.52 -8.87
CA VAL A 229 -67.11 62.14 -9.32
C VAL A 229 -66.04 61.71 -10.32
N ASP A 230 -65.66 62.59 -11.25
CA ASP A 230 -64.60 62.33 -12.24
C ASP A 230 -63.23 62.16 -11.57
N ALA A 231 -62.92 62.96 -10.55
CA ALA A 231 -61.73 62.83 -9.72
C ALA A 231 -61.75 61.58 -8.82
N GLN A 232 -62.90 61.23 -8.23
CA GLN A 232 -63.06 59.98 -7.48
C GLN A 232 -62.84 58.76 -8.40
N ASN A 233 -63.34 58.83 -9.64
CA ASN A 233 -63.14 57.81 -10.67
C ASN A 233 -61.70 57.74 -11.21
N SER A 234 -60.90 58.82 -11.15
CA SER A 234 -59.47 58.74 -11.48
C SER A 234 -58.68 58.16 -10.31
N ILE A 235 -58.92 58.62 -9.08
CA ILE A 235 -58.30 58.10 -7.84
C ILE A 235 -58.55 56.59 -7.70
N ALA A 236 -59.78 56.11 -7.94
CA ALA A 236 -60.09 54.68 -7.88
C ALA A 236 -59.31 53.84 -8.91
N ARG A 237 -59.07 54.38 -10.12
CA ARG A 237 -58.24 53.71 -11.14
C ARG A 237 -56.75 53.71 -10.75
N HIS A 238 -56.25 54.82 -10.20
CA HIS A 238 -54.88 54.90 -9.70
C HIS A 238 -54.64 53.91 -8.56
N SER A 239 -55.50 53.92 -7.53
CA SER A 239 -55.42 52.98 -6.40
C SER A 239 -55.46 51.50 -6.84
N LEU A 240 -56.29 51.15 -7.84
CA LEU A 240 -56.30 49.80 -8.43
C LEU A 240 -55.00 49.46 -9.17
N SER A 241 -54.34 50.43 -9.81
CA SER A 241 -53.04 50.23 -10.45
C SER A 241 -51.88 50.15 -9.44
N GLU A 242 -51.92 50.97 -8.39
CA GLU A 242 -50.95 50.96 -7.28
C GLU A 242 -51.02 49.65 -6.50
N SER A 243 -52.23 49.16 -6.21
CA SER A 243 -52.44 47.84 -5.60
C SER A 243 -51.82 46.72 -6.44
N LYS A 244 -52.05 46.70 -7.76
CA LYS A 244 -51.44 45.71 -8.67
C LYS A 244 -49.92 45.79 -8.72
N LEU A 245 -49.37 47.01 -8.76
CA LEU A 245 -47.91 47.23 -8.70
C LEU A 245 -47.33 46.78 -7.36
N SER A 246 -48.02 47.04 -6.25
CA SER A 246 -47.62 46.57 -4.91
C SER A 246 -47.58 45.04 -4.84
N THR A 247 -48.60 44.33 -5.35
CA THR A 247 -48.57 42.85 -5.43
C THR A 247 -47.44 42.34 -6.32
N GLN A 248 -47.14 43.02 -7.43
CA GLN A 248 -46.01 42.66 -8.31
C GLN A 248 -44.65 42.87 -7.63
N ILE A 249 -44.47 43.99 -6.92
CA ILE A 249 -43.25 44.28 -6.15
C ILE A 249 -43.06 43.24 -5.04
N GLN A 250 -44.13 42.87 -4.32
CA GLN A 250 -44.07 41.82 -3.30
C GLN A 250 -43.67 40.45 -3.89
N LYS A 251 -44.22 40.09 -5.05
CA LYS A 251 -43.85 38.85 -5.75
C LYS A 251 -42.39 38.84 -6.19
N LEU A 252 -41.92 39.93 -6.80
CA LEU A 252 -40.53 40.10 -7.24
C LEU A 252 -39.54 40.14 -6.06
N SER A 253 -39.96 40.64 -4.90
CA SER A 253 -39.14 40.59 -3.68
C SER A 253 -38.96 39.14 -3.20
N GLY A 254 -40.02 38.32 -3.21
CA GLY A 254 -39.91 36.90 -2.88
C GLY A 254 -38.99 36.15 -3.84
N GLU A 255 -39.16 36.35 -5.15
CA GLU A 255 -38.30 35.75 -6.18
C GLU A 255 -36.83 36.18 -6.04
N LEU A 256 -36.56 37.41 -5.57
CA LEU A 256 -35.21 37.89 -5.30
C LEU A 256 -34.59 37.26 -4.04
N ASP A 257 -35.37 37.11 -2.96
CA ASP A 257 -34.89 36.46 -1.74
C ASP A 257 -34.68 34.94 -1.95
N ASP A 258 -35.53 34.27 -2.73
CA ASP A 258 -35.35 32.87 -3.15
C ASP A 258 -34.04 32.69 -3.95
N LEU A 259 -33.81 33.52 -4.98
CA LEU A 259 -32.57 33.49 -5.78
C LEU A 259 -31.31 33.79 -4.94
N LYS A 260 -31.44 34.63 -3.91
CA LYS A 260 -30.35 34.95 -2.98
C LYS A 260 -30.03 33.77 -2.05
N ILE A 261 -31.05 33.02 -1.62
CA ILE A 261 -30.87 31.77 -0.88
C ILE A 261 -30.24 30.70 -1.78
N GLU A 262 -30.71 30.55 -3.02
CA GLU A 262 -30.14 29.63 -4.01
C GLU A 262 -28.66 29.90 -4.26
N SER A 263 -28.29 31.17 -4.51
CA SER A 263 -26.89 31.57 -4.68
C SER A 263 -26.04 31.25 -3.46
N HIS A 264 -26.53 31.51 -2.24
CA HIS A 264 -25.75 31.23 -1.03
C HIS A 264 -25.59 29.72 -0.77
N LEU A 265 -26.63 28.93 -1.02
CA LEU A 265 -26.56 27.47 -0.94
C LEU A 265 -25.59 26.89 -1.98
N LYS A 266 -25.57 27.46 -3.19
CA LYS A 266 -24.60 27.12 -4.23
C LYS A 266 -23.17 27.43 -3.79
N ASP A 267 -22.90 28.64 -3.29
CA ASP A 267 -21.56 29.04 -2.83
C ASP A 267 -21.06 28.11 -1.70
N LEU A 268 -21.94 27.72 -0.77
CA LEU A 268 -21.62 26.78 0.30
C LEU A 268 -21.34 25.37 -0.23
N LEU A 269 -22.10 24.90 -1.22
CA LEU A 269 -21.92 23.58 -1.84
C LEU A 269 -20.63 23.52 -2.67
N GLU A 270 -20.31 24.57 -3.43
CA GLU A 270 -19.02 24.69 -4.12
C GLU A 270 -17.84 24.70 -3.13
N GLN A 271 -17.93 25.44 -2.02
CA GLN A 271 -16.91 25.43 -0.97
C GLN A 271 -16.77 24.05 -0.28
N SER A 272 -17.88 23.34 -0.04
CA SER A 272 -17.86 22.01 0.57
C SER A 272 -17.19 20.99 -0.35
N LEU A 273 -17.58 20.95 -1.62
CA LEU A 273 -16.96 20.08 -2.63
C LEU A 273 -15.47 20.39 -2.81
N LEU A 274 -15.11 21.68 -2.86
CA LEU A 274 -13.71 22.10 -3.00
C LEU A 274 -12.86 21.64 -1.80
N LYS A 275 -13.40 21.76 -0.59
CA LYS A 275 -12.74 21.30 0.64
C LYS A 275 -12.59 19.78 0.69
N GLU A 276 -13.62 19.03 0.31
CA GLU A 276 -13.58 17.57 0.25
C GLU A 276 -12.56 17.07 -0.79
N VAL A 277 -12.56 17.67 -1.99
CA VAL A 277 -11.60 17.34 -3.06
C VAL A 277 -10.17 17.65 -2.63
N PHE A 278 -9.89 18.81 -2.03
CA PHE A 278 -8.54 19.11 -1.56
C PHE A 278 -8.11 18.23 -0.39
N GLY A 279 -8.98 17.96 0.60
CA GLY A 279 -8.66 17.05 1.70
C GLY A 279 -8.38 15.62 1.21
N ASN A 280 -9.09 15.15 0.18
CA ASN A 280 -8.81 13.86 -0.44
C ASN A 280 -7.46 13.82 -1.18
N TYR A 281 -7.01 14.94 -1.77
CA TYR A 281 -5.66 15.03 -2.34
C TYR A 281 -4.57 15.19 -1.28
N GLU A 282 -4.83 15.93 -0.20
CA GLU A 282 -3.92 16.10 0.95
C GLU A 282 -3.65 14.75 1.62
N ASN A 283 -4.70 13.98 1.91
CA ASN A 283 -4.58 12.60 2.41
C ASN A 283 -3.80 11.68 1.44
N GLN A 284 -4.07 11.73 0.13
CA GLN A 284 -3.34 10.92 -0.87
C GLN A 284 -1.85 11.28 -0.97
N ILE A 285 -1.51 12.56 -0.76
CA ILE A 285 -0.12 13.02 -0.70
C ILE A 285 0.55 12.51 0.57
N ASP A 286 -0.10 12.58 1.73
CA ASP A 286 0.46 12.11 3.00
C ASP A 286 0.59 10.57 3.05
N ASP A 287 -0.40 9.82 2.55
CA ASP A 287 -0.32 8.36 2.37
C ASP A 287 0.88 7.99 1.47
N GLY A 288 1.04 8.70 0.33
CA GLY A 288 2.15 8.49 -0.60
C GLY A 288 3.52 8.87 -0.03
N ASN A 289 3.60 9.97 0.73
CA ASN A 289 4.81 10.37 1.47
C ASN A 289 5.19 9.30 2.51
N GLN A 290 4.22 8.71 3.19
CA GLN A 290 4.45 7.63 4.15
C GLN A 290 4.94 6.34 3.45
N GLU A 291 4.38 5.99 2.29
CA GLU A 291 4.89 4.88 1.47
C GLU A 291 6.32 5.13 0.99
N GLU A 292 6.64 6.34 0.50
CA GLU A 292 8.00 6.72 0.10
C GLU A 292 9.00 6.62 1.25
N CYS A 293 8.64 7.09 2.45
CA CYS A 293 9.48 6.95 3.64
C CYS A 293 9.75 5.48 4.01
N LEU A 294 8.73 4.62 3.97
CA LEU A 294 8.87 3.18 4.26
C LEU A 294 9.72 2.47 3.20
N LEU A 295 9.54 2.80 1.92
CA LEU A 295 10.36 2.29 0.82
C LEU A 295 11.81 2.75 0.95
N GLN A 296 12.06 3.99 1.36
CA GLN A 296 13.42 4.51 1.53
C GLN A 296 14.13 3.90 2.75
N GLU A 297 13.43 3.63 3.86
CA GLU A 297 13.98 2.86 4.99
C GLU A 297 14.33 1.42 4.57
N LEU A 298 13.45 0.76 3.81
CA LEU A 298 13.71 -0.58 3.27
C LEU A 298 14.91 -0.59 2.31
N ILE A 299 15.05 0.39 1.43
CA ILE A 299 16.22 0.54 0.54
C ILE A 299 17.50 0.69 1.37
N MET A 300 17.51 1.55 2.39
CA MET A 300 18.65 1.74 3.29
C MET A 300 19.04 0.45 4.03
N GLU A 301 18.06 -0.36 4.46
CA GLU A 301 18.32 -1.67 5.08
C GLU A 301 18.96 -2.64 4.07
N LYS A 302 18.41 -2.73 2.84
CA LYS A 302 18.96 -3.62 1.80
C LYS A 302 20.35 -3.18 1.33
N GLU A 303 20.64 -1.89 1.28
CA GLU A 303 21.98 -1.40 0.98
C GLU A 303 23.01 -1.77 2.06
N GLU A 304 22.66 -1.69 3.35
CA GLU A 304 23.60 -2.09 4.40
C GLU A 304 23.77 -3.61 4.45
N GLN A 305 22.72 -4.40 4.21
CA GLN A 305 22.81 -5.85 3.99
C GLN A 305 23.74 -6.19 2.81
N LEU A 306 23.62 -5.48 1.68
CA LEU A 306 24.49 -5.64 0.52
C LEU A 306 25.96 -5.23 0.83
N ARG A 307 26.16 -4.11 1.56
CA ARG A 307 27.47 -3.66 2.02
C ARG A 307 28.13 -4.66 2.98
N ALA A 308 27.36 -5.33 3.82
CA ALA A 308 27.85 -6.38 4.71
C ALA A 308 28.29 -7.62 3.91
N MET A 309 27.41 -8.15 3.03
CA MET A 309 27.75 -9.28 2.16
C MET A 309 28.96 -9.00 1.26
N SER A 310 29.13 -7.76 0.77
CA SER A 310 30.28 -7.38 -0.06
C SER A 310 31.59 -7.41 0.74
N ARG A 311 31.59 -6.93 2.00
CA ARG A 311 32.74 -7.03 2.93
C ARG A 311 33.14 -8.48 3.18
N ASP A 312 32.17 -9.35 3.50
CA ASP A 312 32.44 -10.76 3.78
C ASP A 312 32.94 -11.50 2.53
N ARG A 313 32.35 -11.23 1.36
CA ARG A 313 32.84 -11.76 0.08
C ARG A 313 34.27 -11.32 -0.23
N GLN A 314 34.63 -10.08 0.08
CA GLN A 314 35.98 -9.56 -0.14
C GLN A 314 37.00 -10.17 0.83
N LYS A 315 36.59 -10.43 2.09
CA LYS A 315 37.39 -11.17 3.07
C LYS A 315 37.62 -12.63 2.63
N LEU A 316 36.54 -13.33 2.25
CA LEU A 316 36.62 -14.71 1.74
C LEU A 316 37.49 -14.81 0.48
N LYS A 317 37.46 -13.81 -0.41
CA LYS A 317 38.38 -13.73 -1.54
C LYS A 317 39.84 -13.65 -1.07
N TYR A 318 40.16 -12.77 -0.12
CA TYR A 318 41.52 -12.62 0.40
C TYR A 318 42.03 -13.88 1.13
N GLU A 319 41.15 -14.61 1.83
CA GLU A 319 41.48 -15.91 2.42
C GLU A 319 41.70 -16.99 1.35
N ASN A 320 40.87 -17.03 0.30
CA ASN A 320 41.03 -17.93 -0.84
C ASN A 320 42.32 -17.65 -1.64
N ASP A 321 42.64 -16.39 -1.92
CA ASP A 321 43.83 -16.00 -2.68
C ASP A 321 45.12 -16.39 -1.91
N GLN A 322 45.11 -16.32 -0.58
CA GLN A 322 46.18 -16.87 0.28
C GLN A 322 46.26 -18.40 0.20
N LEU A 323 45.12 -19.11 0.28
CA LEU A 323 45.09 -20.58 0.17
C LEU A 323 45.60 -21.05 -1.19
N VAL A 324 45.22 -20.37 -2.29
CA VAL A 324 45.74 -20.64 -3.64
C VAL A 324 47.25 -20.41 -3.70
N SER A 325 47.77 -19.37 -3.05
CA SER A 325 49.22 -19.13 -2.98
C SER A 325 49.97 -20.24 -2.22
N ILE A 326 49.44 -20.68 -1.06
CA ILE A 326 50.03 -21.75 -0.25
C ILE A 326 49.97 -23.11 -0.97
N VAL A 327 48.83 -23.45 -1.58
CA VAL A 327 48.68 -24.68 -2.37
C VAL A 327 49.58 -24.64 -3.60
N GLY A 328 49.71 -23.48 -4.26
CA GLY A 328 50.61 -23.28 -5.39
C GLY A 328 52.08 -23.52 -5.04
N SER A 329 52.59 -22.91 -3.96
CA SER A 329 53.98 -23.12 -3.53
C SER A 329 54.23 -24.55 -3.06
N THR A 330 53.29 -25.16 -2.32
CA THR A 330 53.39 -26.56 -1.88
C THR A 330 53.41 -27.53 -3.07
N LEU A 331 52.62 -27.26 -4.11
CA LEU A 331 52.59 -28.06 -5.34
C LEU A 331 53.88 -27.93 -6.15
N VAL A 332 54.46 -26.73 -6.23
CA VAL A 332 55.77 -26.52 -6.88
C VAL A 332 56.86 -27.26 -6.11
N GLN A 333 56.92 -27.15 -4.78
CA GLN A 333 57.89 -27.88 -3.96
C GLN A 333 57.76 -29.41 -4.16
N HIS A 334 56.54 -29.96 -4.14
CA HIS A 334 56.35 -31.39 -4.40
C HIS A 334 56.69 -31.81 -5.84
N HIS A 335 56.63 -30.90 -6.83
CA HIS A 335 57.09 -31.18 -8.19
C HIS A 335 58.62 -31.21 -8.26
N GLU A 336 59.31 -30.28 -7.60
CA GLU A 336 60.78 -30.26 -7.47
C GLU A 336 61.29 -31.51 -6.72
N GLU A 337 60.61 -31.91 -5.64
CA GLU A 337 60.89 -33.16 -4.91
C GLU A 337 60.66 -34.41 -5.77
N PHE A 338 59.59 -34.43 -6.58
CA PHE A 338 59.29 -35.55 -7.48
C PHE A 338 60.31 -35.66 -8.62
N ASP A 339 60.70 -34.55 -9.23
CA ASP A 339 61.67 -34.51 -10.34
C ASP A 339 63.04 -34.99 -9.85
N LEU A 340 63.48 -34.58 -8.65
CA LEU A 340 64.70 -35.08 -8.01
C LEU A 340 64.67 -36.60 -7.80
N VAL A 341 63.54 -37.16 -7.34
CA VAL A 341 63.36 -38.61 -7.16
C VAL A 341 63.33 -39.34 -8.51
N ASN A 342 62.79 -38.72 -9.57
CA ASN A 342 62.81 -39.26 -10.92
C ASN A 342 64.23 -39.29 -11.52
N ASP A 343 65.04 -38.26 -11.26
CA ASP A 343 66.45 -38.20 -11.69
C ASP A 343 67.31 -39.23 -10.95
N GLU A 344 67.11 -39.40 -9.63
CA GLU A 344 67.74 -40.49 -8.88
C GLU A 344 67.35 -41.87 -9.45
N LEU A 345 66.05 -42.10 -9.69
CA LEU A 345 65.53 -43.35 -10.29
C LEU A 345 66.15 -43.60 -11.67
N THR A 346 66.35 -42.54 -12.46
CA THR A 346 67.00 -42.61 -13.77
C THR A 346 68.48 -43.02 -13.64
N MET A 347 69.25 -42.40 -12.74
CA MET A 347 70.62 -42.84 -12.46
C MET A 347 70.71 -44.27 -11.91
N PHE A 348 69.75 -44.71 -11.08
CA PHE A 348 69.69 -46.10 -10.63
C PHE A 348 69.39 -47.06 -11.79
N ARG A 349 68.50 -46.69 -12.72
CA ARG A 349 68.22 -47.47 -13.94
C ARG A 349 69.46 -47.60 -14.82
N GLU A 350 70.20 -46.53 -15.03
CA GLU A 350 71.46 -46.56 -15.80
C GLU A 350 72.49 -47.51 -15.17
N LYS A 351 72.70 -47.42 -13.85
CA LYS A 351 73.60 -48.33 -13.12
C LYS A 351 73.16 -49.80 -13.17
N VAL A 352 71.86 -50.08 -13.23
CA VAL A 352 71.35 -51.45 -13.45
C VAL A 352 71.68 -51.91 -14.87
N CYS A 353 71.49 -51.08 -15.90
CA CYS A 353 71.90 -51.40 -17.26
C CYS A 353 73.41 -51.67 -17.39
N GLU A 354 74.26 -50.86 -16.73
CA GLU A 354 75.72 -51.10 -16.65
C GLU A 354 76.06 -52.45 -16.01
N GLN A 355 75.40 -52.81 -14.90
CA GLN A 355 75.59 -54.10 -14.24
C GLN A 355 75.09 -55.27 -15.10
N GLU A 356 73.96 -55.13 -15.80
CA GLU A 356 73.47 -56.15 -16.73
C GLU A 356 74.43 -56.38 -17.90
N LEU A 357 75.03 -55.33 -18.45
CA LEU A 357 76.06 -55.43 -19.49
C LEU A 357 77.31 -56.18 -18.99
N LEU A 358 77.84 -55.83 -17.81
CA LEU A 358 78.98 -56.52 -17.20
C LEU A 358 78.68 -58.01 -16.90
N ILE A 359 77.45 -58.33 -16.48
CA ILE A 359 77.00 -59.71 -16.26
C ILE A 359 76.90 -60.48 -17.59
N LEU A 360 76.49 -59.84 -18.69
CA LEU A 360 76.46 -60.43 -20.02
C LEU A 360 77.87 -60.69 -20.56
N GLU A 361 78.78 -59.73 -20.41
CA GLU A 361 80.19 -59.85 -20.80
C GLU A 361 80.87 -61.00 -20.05
N PHE A 362 80.81 -61.02 -18.71
CA PHE A 362 81.35 -62.10 -17.88
C PHE A 362 80.74 -63.47 -18.19
N ARG A 363 79.43 -63.54 -18.52
CA ARG A 363 78.80 -64.78 -18.98
C ARG A 363 79.38 -65.26 -20.32
N SER A 364 79.69 -64.34 -21.24
CA SER A 364 80.31 -64.67 -22.52
C SER A 364 81.74 -65.20 -22.32
N GLU A 365 82.56 -64.53 -21.50
CA GLU A 365 83.91 -64.98 -21.13
C GLU A 365 83.88 -66.36 -20.45
N SER A 366 82.99 -66.55 -19.48
CA SER A 366 82.81 -67.83 -18.77
C SER A 366 82.41 -68.96 -19.73
N SER A 367 81.57 -68.66 -20.73
CA SER A 367 81.20 -69.63 -21.77
C SER A 367 82.36 -69.98 -22.70
N SER A 368 83.19 -69.00 -23.06
CA SER A 368 84.40 -69.18 -23.86
C SER A 368 85.46 -70.01 -23.13
N MET A 369 85.78 -69.62 -21.88
CA MET A 369 86.67 -70.37 -20.98
C MET A 369 86.21 -71.82 -20.80
N LYS A 370 84.89 -72.05 -20.69
CA LYS A 370 84.31 -73.39 -20.62
C LYS A 370 84.52 -74.20 -21.91
N SER A 371 84.49 -73.58 -23.09
CA SER A 371 84.86 -74.24 -24.37
C SER A 371 86.34 -74.61 -24.37
N CYS A 372 87.23 -73.66 -24.08
CA CYS A 372 88.68 -73.90 -24.05
C CYS A 372 89.07 -75.00 -23.05
N LEU A 373 88.39 -75.10 -21.91
CA LEU A 373 88.58 -76.19 -20.95
C LEU A 373 88.09 -77.56 -21.47
N TYR A 374 86.97 -77.61 -22.22
CA TYR A 374 86.55 -78.84 -22.90
C TYR A 374 87.52 -79.26 -24.00
N GLU A 375 88.01 -78.31 -24.79
CA GLU A 375 89.00 -78.54 -25.84
C GLU A 375 90.34 -79.04 -25.26
N ALA A 376 90.84 -78.41 -24.19
CA ALA A 376 92.02 -78.88 -23.47
C ALA A 376 91.84 -80.28 -22.88
N LEU A 377 90.65 -80.59 -22.35
CA LEU A 377 90.31 -81.92 -21.82
C LEU A 377 90.22 -82.97 -22.94
N GLN A 378 89.80 -82.60 -24.16
CA GLN A 378 89.90 -83.47 -25.33
C GLN A 378 91.36 -83.72 -25.73
N GLN A 379 92.21 -82.69 -25.78
CA GLN A 379 93.64 -82.82 -26.08
C GLN A 379 94.37 -83.72 -25.05
N ILE A 380 94.07 -83.56 -23.75
CA ILE A 380 94.60 -84.44 -22.70
C ILE A 380 94.19 -85.91 -22.93
N ASN A 381 92.96 -86.18 -23.42
CA ASN A 381 92.54 -87.54 -23.76
C ASN A 381 93.24 -88.09 -25.00
N ILE A 382 93.57 -87.25 -25.99
CA ILE A 382 94.38 -87.65 -27.17
C ILE A 382 95.80 -88.01 -26.71
N CYS A 383 96.49 -87.12 -25.99
CA CYS A 383 97.84 -87.42 -25.49
C CYS A 383 97.87 -88.61 -24.53
N LYS A 384 96.79 -88.87 -23.78
CA LYS A 384 96.65 -90.09 -22.98
C LYS A 384 96.58 -91.36 -23.84
N GLN A 385 95.88 -91.34 -24.98
CA GLN A 385 95.86 -92.45 -25.93
C GLN A 385 97.24 -92.64 -26.60
N GLU A 386 97.92 -91.56 -26.96
CA GLU A 386 99.30 -91.60 -27.49
C GLU A 386 100.28 -92.20 -26.47
N ILE A 387 100.19 -91.80 -25.20
CA ILE A 387 101.00 -92.38 -24.11
C ILE A 387 100.71 -93.87 -23.93
N CYS A 388 99.45 -94.32 -24.05
CA CYS A 388 99.13 -95.75 -24.02
C CYS A 388 99.80 -96.50 -25.19
N GLY A 389 99.67 -96.03 -26.43
CA GLY A 389 100.32 -96.65 -27.59
C GLY A 389 101.86 -96.65 -27.52
N LEU A 390 102.46 -95.58 -27.01
CA LEU A 390 103.91 -95.53 -26.73
C LEU A 390 104.32 -96.50 -25.63
N THR A 391 103.49 -96.71 -24.61
CA THR A 391 103.72 -97.68 -23.52
C THR A 391 103.63 -99.11 -24.04
N GLU A 392 102.64 -99.43 -24.87
CA GLU A 392 102.50 -100.73 -25.54
C GLU A 392 103.71 -101.03 -26.44
N SER A 393 104.15 -100.05 -27.22
CA SER A 393 105.39 -100.11 -28.01
C SER A 393 106.63 -100.35 -27.14
N LEU A 394 106.77 -99.62 -26.03
CA LEU A 394 107.89 -99.79 -25.09
C LEU A 394 107.89 -101.16 -24.42
N THR A 395 106.73 -101.69 -24.02
CA THR A 395 106.65 -103.06 -23.45
C THR A 395 107.04 -104.12 -24.48
N SER A 396 106.62 -103.97 -25.74
CA SER A 396 107.02 -104.85 -26.84
C SER A 396 108.55 -104.80 -27.08
N MET A 397 109.13 -103.60 -27.03
CA MET A 397 110.57 -103.38 -27.16
C MET A 397 111.36 -103.94 -25.96
N SER A 398 110.79 -103.90 -24.76
CA SER A 398 111.40 -104.47 -23.55
C SER A 398 111.42 -106.00 -23.55
N VAL A 399 110.45 -106.66 -24.19
CA VAL A 399 110.48 -108.13 -24.37
C VAL A 399 111.65 -108.52 -25.29
N ALA A 400 111.77 -107.86 -26.44
CA ALA A 400 112.89 -108.08 -27.38
C ALA A 400 114.28 -107.76 -26.77
N LEU A 401 114.35 -106.82 -25.81
CA LEU A 401 115.58 -106.54 -25.06
C LEU A 401 115.97 -107.68 -24.11
N GLU A 402 115.00 -108.36 -23.49
CA GLU A 402 115.30 -109.47 -22.56
C GLU A 402 115.75 -110.73 -23.31
N GLU A 403 115.16 -111.03 -24.47
CA GLU A 403 115.66 -112.04 -25.42
C GLU A 403 117.12 -111.79 -25.82
N ALA A 404 117.50 -110.51 -26.01
CA ALA A 404 118.87 -110.11 -26.29
C ALA A 404 119.81 -110.21 -25.07
N LYS A 405 119.32 -110.15 -23.83
CA LYS A 405 120.11 -110.42 -22.63
C LYS A 405 120.37 -111.91 -22.43
N GLU A 406 119.39 -112.77 -22.73
CA GLU A 406 119.52 -114.22 -22.56
C GLU A 406 120.63 -114.81 -23.46
N GLN A 407 120.82 -114.25 -24.66
CA GLN A 407 121.99 -114.53 -25.52
C GLN A 407 123.34 -114.16 -24.86
N ASN A 408 123.40 -113.03 -24.13
CA ASN A 408 124.63 -112.57 -23.49
C ASN A 408 124.99 -113.38 -22.24
N ALA A 409 124.00 -114.02 -21.59
CA ALA A 409 124.21 -114.81 -20.37
C ALA A 409 125.13 -116.03 -20.58
N SER A 410 125.29 -116.53 -21.82
CA SER A 410 126.21 -117.64 -22.11
C SER A 410 127.69 -117.26 -22.14
N LEU A 411 128.02 -115.97 -22.28
CA LEU A 411 129.41 -115.50 -22.43
C LEU A 411 130.07 -115.14 -21.09
N ASP A 412 129.27 -114.74 -20.10
CA ASP A 412 129.74 -114.02 -18.91
C ASP A 412 130.27 -114.92 -17.77
N ALA A 413 130.30 -116.24 -17.99
CA ALA A 413 130.83 -117.23 -17.05
C ALA A 413 132.37 -117.16 -16.85
N THR A 414 133.09 -116.49 -17.73
CA THR A 414 134.57 -116.47 -17.74
C THR A 414 135.17 -115.25 -17.01
N ILE A 415 134.44 -114.14 -16.86
CA ILE A 415 135.01 -112.86 -16.43
C ILE A 415 134.11 -112.08 -15.46
N ARG A 416 134.24 -112.35 -14.14
CA ARG A 416 134.37 -111.29 -13.12
C ARG A 416 134.74 -111.82 -11.72
N LYS A 417 135.79 -111.25 -11.13
CA LYS A 417 136.23 -111.48 -9.74
C LYS A 417 136.52 -110.09 -9.14
N MET A 418 135.79 -109.69 -8.09
CA MET A 418 135.79 -108.33 -7.46
C MET A 418 135.14 -107.20 -8.32
N LYS A 419 134.49 -106.13 -7.77
CA LYS A 419 134.07 -105.77 -6.38
C LYS A 419 132.91 -104.71 -6.35
N ILE A 420 132.30 -104.50 -5.15
CA ILE A 420 131.26 -103.48 -4.75
C ILE A 420 131.82 -102.02 -4.67
N THR A 421 131.10 -100.89 -4.49
CA THR A 421 129.87 -100.41 -3.73
C THR A 421 129.49 -99.00 -4.31
N SER A 422 128.32 -98.30 -4.29
CA SER A 422 127.02 -98.17 -3.54
C SER A 422 127.08 -97.53 -2.12
N ALA A 423 126.20 -96.62 -1.63
CA ALA A 423 125.04 -95.80 -2.15
C ALA A 423 124.58 -94.73 -1.08
N SER A 424 123.40 -94.06 -1.22
CA SER A 424 122.66 -93.17 -0.24
C SER A 424 123.09 -91.66 -0.18
N PHE A 425 122.30 -90.59 0.13
CA PHE A 425 121.01 -90.26 0.84
C PHE A 425 121.06 -90.20 2.40
N VAL A 426 120.33 -89.33 3.17
CA VAL A 426 119.12 -88.46 2.94
C VAL A 426 119.01 -87.22 3.93
N ASP A 427 117.89 -86.45 3.84
CA ASP A 427 117.17 -85.41 4.68
C ASP A 427 117.45 -85.25 6.23
N GLY A 428 116.99 -84.26 7.05
CA GLY A 428 116.01 -83.13 6.97
C GLY A 428 115.76 -82.35 8.32
N HIS A 429 114.58 -81.70 8.48
CA HIS A 429 113.91 -81.11 9.70
C HIS A 429 114.02 -79.60 10.12
N GLU A 430 113.20 -79.19 11.12
CA GLU A 430 112.32 -77.98 11.13
C GLU A 430 111.95 -77.43 12.55
N GLY A 431 111.42 -76.18 12.63
CA GLY A 431 110.66 -75.64 13.79
C GLY A 431 110.53 -74.10 13.83
N HIS A 432 109.72 -73.42 14.67
CA HIS A 432 108.57 -73.79 15.54
C HIS A 432 107.96 -72.50 16.17
N LEU A 433 106.63 -72.20 16.08
CA LEU A 433 105.99 -71.05 16.78
C LEU A 433 104.45 -71.18 16.94
N GLU A 434 103.90 -71.34 18.16
CA GLU A 434 102.44 -71.50 18.37
C GLU A 434 101.98 -71.16 19.82
N PHE A 435 101.38 -69.97 20.06
CA PHE A 435 100.66 -69.70 21.33
C PHE A 435 99.59 -68.58 21.25
N ASP A 436 99.88 -67.44 20.60
CA ASP A 436 99.02 -66.24 20.72
C ASP A 436 97.70 -66.28 19.91
N LEU A 437 97.66 -67.02 18.80
CA LEU A 437 96.50 -67.06 17.86
C LEU A 437 95.18 -67.51 18.53
N VAL A 438 95.26 -68.54 19.39
CA VAL A 438 94.10 -69.26 19.95
C VAL A 438 93.24 -68.40 20.90
N SER A 439 93.78 -67.28 21.37
CA SER A 439 93.05 -66.34 22.26
C SER A 439 92.25 -65.29 21.49
N MET A 440 92.78 -64.81 20.35
CA MET A 440 92.13 -63.77 19.54
C MET A 440 90.92 -64.32 18.76
N GLU A 441 91.03 -65.54 18.23
CA GLU A 441 89.96 -66.21 17.48
C GLU A 441 88.69 -66.40 18.32
N LYS A 442 88.84 -66.78 19.60
CA LYS A 442 87.72 -66.97 20.54
C LYS A 442 86.95 -65.67 20.81
N LEU A 443 87.66 -64.54 20.90
CA LEU A 443 87.05 -63.23 21.10
C LEU A 443 86.29 -62.76 19.84
N SER A 444 86.90 -62.94 18.66
CA SER A 444 86.26 -62.64 17.36
C SER A 444 84.94 -63.42 17.18
N LYS A 445 84.95 -64.72 17.50
CA LYS A 445 83.75 -65.56 17.46
C LYS A 445 82.67 -65.11 18.44
N ALA A 446 83.04 -64.79 19.68
CA ALA A 446 82.09 -64.30 20.69
C ALA A 446 81.43 -62.96 20.31
N TYR A 447 82.15 -62.07 19.62
CA TYR A 447 81.60 -60.83 19.08
C TYR A 447 80.60 -61.10 17.94
N SER A 448 80.96 -61.95 16.98
CA SER A 448 80.08 -62.33 15.86
C SER A 448 78.80 -63.05 16.34
N ASP A 449 78.91 -63.89 17.36
CA ASP A 449 77.79 -64.56 18.04
C ASP A 449 76.89 -63.59 18.84
N PHE A 450 77.34 -62.36 19.11
CA PHE A 450 76.58 -61.30 19.78
C PHE A 450 75.90 -60.36 18.78
N GLU A 451 76.64 -59.90 17.78
CA GLU A 451 76.16 -59.06 16.68
C GLU A 451 74.99 -59.74 15.92
N SER A 452 75.15 -61.02 15.59
CA SER A 452 74.10 -61.82 14.94
C SER A 452 72.81 -61.94 15.77
N ARG A 453 72.91 -62.05 17.11
CA ARG A 453 71.74 -62.04 18.00
C ARG A 453 71.05 -60.69 18.04
N ILE A 454 71.82 -59.60 18.08
CA ILE A 454 71.25 -58.24 18.03
C ILE A 454 70.51 -58.04 16.70
N ALA A 455 71.14 -58.32 15.57
CA ALA A 455 70.53 -58.22 14.25
C ALA A 455 69.24 -59.07 14.12
N GLN A 456 69.26 -60.32 14.63
CA GLN A 456 68.07 -61.18 14.64
C GLN A 456 66.94 -60.62 15.52
N SER A 457 67.26 -60.07 16.69
CA SER A 457 66.26 -59.48 17.59
C SER A 457 65.67 -58.16 17.05
N MET A 458 66.49 -57.32 16.42
CA MET A 458 66.02 -56.13 15.70
C MET A 458 65.07 -56.53 14.57
N LYS A 459 65.44 -57.48 13.72
CA LYS A 459 64.60 -57.98 12.62
C LYS A 459 63.27 -58.59 13.11
N GLN A 460 63.26 -59.27 14.25
CA GLN A 460 62.02 -59.72 14.88
C GLN A 460 61.17 -58.55 15.43
N SER A 461 61.79 -57.51 16.00
CA SER A 461 61.06 -56.32 16.47
C SER A 461 60.46 -55.52 15.31
N GLU A 462 61.18 -55.38 14.20
CA GLU A 462 60.75 -54.75 12.94
C GLU A 462 59.54 -55.47 12.34
N ILE A 463 59.63 -56.80 12.14
CA ILE A 463 58.52 -57.62 11.62
C ILE A 463 57.27 -57.50 12.50
N ARG A 464 57.44 -57.43 13.84
CA ARG A 464 56.33 -57.20 14.78
C ARG A 464 55.75 -55.79 14.66
N LEU A 465 56.59 -54.76 14.50
CA LEU A 465 56.13 -53.38 14.33
C LEU A 465 55.32 -53.22 13.04
N THR A 466 55.86 -53.72 11.92
CA THR A 466 55.20 -53.71 10.61
C THR A 466 53.90 -54.51 10.64
N SER A 467 53.87 -55.67 11.31
CA SER A 467 52.63 -56.44 11.50
C SER A 467 51.55 -55.66 12.28
N ILE A 468 51.93 -54.90 13.30
CA ILE A 468 51.02 -54.04 14.06
C ILE A 468 50.53 -52.86 13.19
N ILE A 469 51.41 -52.22 12.44
CA ILE A 469 51.05 -51.13 11.51
C ILE A 469 50.05 -51.62 10.45
N CYS A 470 50.29 -52.80 9.86
CA CYS A 470 49.35 -53.43 8.93
C CYS A 470 47.97 -53.73 9.57
N GLN A 471 47.91 -54.06 10.86
CA GLN A 471 46.65 -54.26 11.60
C GLN A 471 45.89 -52.95 11.87
N PHE A 472 46.56 -51.79 11.90
CA PHE A 472 45.91 -50.49 12.02
C PHE A 472 45.32 -49.96 10.69
N ASN A 473 45.84 -50.38 9.53
CA ASN A 473 45.34 -49.91 8.23
C ASN A 473 43.82 -50.12 8.01
N PRO A 474 43.21 -51.28 8.35
CA PRO A 474 41.75 -51.44 8.31
C PRO A 474 40.98 -50.44 9.19
N LEU A 475 41.53 -50.08 10.36
CA LEU A 475 40.91 -49.10 11.26
C LEU A 475 40.99 -47.67 10.67
N VAL A 476 42.13 -47.30 10.08
CA VAL A 476 42.28 -46.03 9.34
C VAL A 476 41.29 -45.95 8.17
N GLN A 477 41.12 -47.04 7.43
CA GLN A 477 40.12 -47.11 6.35
C GLN A 477 38.69 -46.97 6.90
N GLN A 478 38.32 -47.66 7.99
CA GLN A 478 37.01 -47.51 8.63
C GLN A 478 36.76 -46.08 9.10
N VAL A 479 37.74 -45.43 9.74
CA VAL A 479 37.65 -44.01 10.13
C VAL A 479 37.46 -43.09 8.92
N SER A 480 38.12 -43.37 7.78
CA SER A 480 37.92 -42.60 6.55
C SER A 480 36.51 -42.75 5.96
N VAL A 481 35.91 -43.95 6.07
CA VAL A 481 34.52 -44.21 5.64
C VAL A 481 33.52 -43.59 6.61
N LEU A 482 33.80 -43.60 7.92
CA LEU A 482 32.98 -42.94 8.93
C LEU A 482 32.97 -41.41 8.74
N LYS A 483 34.13 -40.77 8.56
CA LYS A 483 34.22 -39.33 8.24
C LYS A 483 33.46 -38.95 6.96
N LYS A 484 33.50 -39.80 5.93
CA LYS A 484 32.68 -39.61 4.72
C LYS A 484 31.18 -39.70 5.02
N LYS A 485 30.74 -40.69 5.81
CA LYS A 485 29.32 -40.82 6.22
C LYS A 485 28.86 -39.64 7.09
N GLU A 486 29.68 -39.23 8.05
CA GLU A 486 29.45 -38.05 8.91
C GLU A 486 29.22 -36.79 8.06
N PHE A 487 30.10 -36.52 7.10
CA PHE A 487 29.97 -35.42 6.16
C PHE A 487 28.67 -35.49 5.34
N TRP A 488 28.33 -36.66 4.77
CA TRP A 488 27.08 -36.86 4.05
C TRP A 488 25.84 -36.62 4.94
N TYR A 489 25.82 -37.14 6.17
CA TYR A 489 24.72 -36.89 7.10
C TYR A 489 24.60 -35.42 7.49
N LYS A 490 25.74 -34.72 7.68
CA LYS A 490 25.75 -33.27 7.95
C LYS A 490 25.14 -32.48 6.80
N GLN A 491 25.58 -32.71 5.55
CA GLN A 491 25.00 -32.04 4.38
C GLN A 491 23.50 -32.37 4.20
N ILE A 492 23.11 -33.64 4.36
CA ILE A 492 21.70 -34.05 4.22
C ILE A 492 20.82 -33.38 5.31
N LEU A 493 21.32 -33.23 6.53
CA LEU A 493 20.62 -32.51 7.60
C LEU A 493 20.51 -31.01 7.29
N GLU A 494 21.60 -30.39 6.86
CA GLU A 494 21.67 -28.96 6.51
C GLU A 494 20.72 -28.60 5.35
N ILE A 495 20.69 -29.44 4.30
CA ILE A 495 19.74 -29.32 3.19
C ILE A 495 18.29 -29.49 3.68
N LYS A 496 18.02 -30.47 4.56
CA LYS A 496 16.67 -30.66 5.13
C LYS A 496 16.23 -29.47 5.98
N CYS A 497 17.10 -28.91 6.82
CA CYS A 497 16.79 -27.72 7.62
C CYS A 497 16.58 -26.48 6.74
N SER A 498 17.34 -26.33 5.66
CA SER A 498 17.15 -25.26 4.66
C SER A 498 15.81 -25.37 3.94
N ASN A 499 15.46 -26.58 3.47
CA ASN A 499 14.18 -26.83 2.80
C ASN A 499 12.98 -26.70 3.76
N LEU A 500 13.12 -27.14 5.02
CA LEU A 500 12.07 -26.99 6.04
C LEU A 500 11.80 -25.50 6.31
N ARG A 501 12.83 -24.68 6.52
CA ARG A 501 12.68 -23.23 6.74
C ARG A 501 12.07 -22.51 5.54
N LYS A 502 12.31 -22.99 4.31
CA LYS A 502 11.64 -22.47 3.11
C LYS A 502 10.16 -22.81 3.10
N ALA A 503 9.80 -24.06 3.41
CA ALA A 503 8.41 -24.48 3.48
C ALA A 503 7.64 -23.83 4.66
N GLU A 504 8.34 -23.56 5.78
CA GLU A 504 7.86 -22.77 6.91
C GLU A 504 7.50 -21.35 6.45
N ALA A 505 8.46 -20.61 5.86
CA ALA A 505 8.22 -19.28 5.32
C ALA A 505 7.18 -19.23 4.17
N GLU A 506 7.09 -20.28 3.34
CA GLU A 506 6.06 -20.39 2.29
C GLU A 506 4.66 -20.60 2.89
N VAL A 507 4.55 -21.36 3.99
CA VAL A 507 3.30 -21.51 4.76
C VAL A 507 2.94 -20.23 5.51
N ASP A 508 3.91 -19.49 6.05
CA ASP A 508 3.68 -18.19 6.71
C ASP A 508 3.10 -17.18 5.70
N ILE A 509 3.73 -17.04 4.52
CA ILE A 509 3.25 -16.14 3.45
C ILE A 509 1.85 -16.55 2.96
N LEU A 510 1.59 -17.85 2.77
CA LEU A 510 0.25 -18.34 2.42
C LEU A 510 -0.77 -18.13 3.57
N GLY A 511 -0.32 -18.07 4.81
CA GLY A 511 -1.12 -17.66 5.96
C GLY A 511 -1.55 -16.20 5.87
N ASP A 512 -0.60 -15.29 5.63
CA ASP A 512 -0.88 -13.85 5.43
C ASP A 512 -1.80 -13.62 4.20
N GLU A 513 -1.61 -14.36 3.11
CA GLU A 513 -2.52 -14.32 1.95
C GLU A 513 -3.94 -14.81 2.30
N VAL A 514 -4.07 -15.87 3.09
CA VAL A 514 -5.39 -16.38 3.53
C VAL A 514 -6.07 -15.41 4.51
N ASP A 515 -5.35 -14.83 5.46
CA ASP A 515 -5.90 -13.87 6.43
C ASP A 515 -6.28 -12.53 5.78
N THR A 516 -5.51 -12.06 4.79
CA THR A 516 -5.90 -10.88 3.99
C THR A 516 -7.12 -11.17 3.11
N LEU A 517 -7.22 -12.35 2.50
CA LEU A 517 -8.43 -12.79 1.77
C LEU A 517 -9.65 -12.93 2.69
N LEU A 518 -9.49 -13.48 3.90
CA LEU A 518 -10.55 -13.55 4.91
C LEU A 518 -10.99 -12.16 5.38
N SER A 519 -10.06 -11.22 5.54
CA SER A 519 -10.34 -9.81 5.87
C SER A 519 -11.15 -9.11 4.78
N VAL A 520 -10.80 -9.31 3.50
CA VAL A 520 -11.56 -8.81 2.35
C VAL A 520 -12.94 -9.47 2.28
N LEU A 521 -13.02 -10.80 2.45
CA LEU A 521 -14.28 -11.54 2.46
C LEU A 521 -15.20 -11.11 3.60
N GLY A 522 -14.65 -10.80 4.77
CA GLY A 522 -15.38 -10.24 5.92
C GLY A 522 -15.95 -8.86 5.63
N LYS A 523 -15.18 -7.96 5.00
CA LYS A 523 -15.67 -6.65 4.55
C LYS A 523 -16.80 -6.79 3.52
N ILE A 524 -16.67 -7.71 2.57
CA ILE A 524 -17.72 -8.03 1.58
C ILE A 524 -18.96 -8.59 2.27
N TYR A 525 -18.82 -9.51 3.23
CA TYR A 525 -19.93 -10.06 4.02
C TYR A 525 -20.68 -8.95 4.76
N ILE A 526 -19.97 -8.04 5.45
CA ILE A 526 -20.58 -6.92 6.19
C ILE A 526 -21.37 -5.99 5.24
N ALA A 527 -20.82 -5.68 4.06
CA ALA A 527 -21.52 -4.88 3.06
C ALA A 527 -22.78 -5.59 2.52
N LEU A 528 -22.68 -6.88 2.18
CA LEU A 528 -23.81 -7.67 1.70
C LEU A 528 -24.89 -7.88 2.80
N ASP A 529 -24.50 -8.03 4.07
CA ASP A 529 -25.45 -8.15 5.17
C ASP A 529 -26.15 -6.81 5.48
N HIS A 530 -25.47 -5.68 5.29
CA HIS A 530 -26.12 -4.35 5.32
C HIS A 530 -27.23 -4.24 4.26
N TYR A 531 -27.01 -4.78 3.06
CA TYR A 531 -28.02 -4.86 1.99
C TYR A 531 -28.95 -6.09 2.07
N SER A 532 -28.81 -6.94 3.10
CA SER A 532 -29.61 -8.15 3.35
C SER A 532 -31.13 -7.96 3.21
N PRO A 533 -31.76 -6.85 3.67
CA PRO A 533 -33.19 -6.62 3.46
C PRO A 533 -33.64 -6.64 1.99
N VAL A 534 -32.78 -6.18 1.06
CA VAL A 534 -33.04 -6.18 -0.39
C VAL A 534 -32.61 -7.50 -1.02
N LEU A 535 -31.44 -8.02 -0.61
CA LEU A 535 -30.84 -9.23 -1.19
C LEU A 535 -31.59 -10.53 -0.81
N LYS A 536 -32.41 -10.52 0.26
CA LYS A 536 -33.31 -11.63 0.65
C LYS A 536 -34.30 -12.06 -0.45
N HIS A 537 -34.56 -11.22 -1.44
CA HIS A 537 -35.38 -11.59 -2.60
C HIS A 537 -34.64 -12.47 -3.64
N TYR A 538 -33.34 -12.71 -3.45
CA TYR A 538 -32.50 -13.54 -4.32
C TYR A 538 -31.95 -14.75 -3.55
N PRO A 539 -32.54 -15.95 -3.71
CA PRO A 539 -32.19 -17.14 -2.92
C PRO A 539 -30.70 -17.50 -2.98
N GLY A 540 -30.11 -17.54 -4.19
CA GLY A 540 -28.69 -17.87 -4.35
C GLY A 540 -27.73 -16.88 -3.67
N VAL A 541 -28.09 -15.59 -3.56
CA VAL A 541 -27.28 -14.62 -2.80
C VAL A 541 -27.37 -14.90 -1.30
N THR A 542 -28.53 -15.33 -0.83
CA THR A 542 -28.75 -15.74 0.57
C THR A 542 -28.02 -17.05 0.90
N GLU A 543 -27.98 -18.00 -0.02
CA GLU A 543 -27.19 -19.24 0.12
C GLU A 543 -25.68 -18.96 0.17
N ILE A 544 -25.17 -18.09 -0.71
CA ILE A 544 -23.77 -17.65 -0.71
C ILE A 544 -23.43 -16.90 0.58
N LEU A 545 -24.28 -15.99 1.06
CA LEU A 545 -24.10 -15.29 2.34
C LEU A 545 -23.96 -16.27 3.52
N ASN A 546 -24.78 -17.32 3.57
CA ASN A 546 -24.68 -18.36 4.59
C ASN A 546 -23.38 -19.19 4.46
N LEU A 547 -22.94 -19.48 3.23
CA LEU A 547 -21.66 -20.15 2.98
C LEU A 547 -20.48 -19.31 3.47
N VAL A 548 -20.45 -18.02 3.13
CA VAL A 548 -19.42 -17.08 3.58
C VAL A 548 -19.44 -16.93 5.10
N GLN A 549 -20.62 -16.90 5.72
CA GLN A 549 -20.74 -16.85 7.19
C GLN A 549 -20.15 -18.10 7.87
N LYS A 550 -20.25 -19.29 7.27
CA LYS A 550 -19.57 -20.50 7.78
C LYS A 550 -18.05 -20.36 7.71
N VAL A 551 -17.52 -19.99 6.53
CA VAL A 551 -16.08 -19.81 6.30
C VAL A 551 -15.48 -18.84 7.31
N LEU A 552 -16.12 -17.68 7.51
CA LEU A 552 -15.68 -16.64 8.46
C LEU A 552 -15.77 -17.06 9.94
N LYS A 553 -16.44 -18.18 10.26
CA LYS A 553 -16.48 -18.78 11.60
C LYS A 553 -15.53 -19.98 11.77
N GLY A 554 -14.84 -20.39 10.71
CA GLY A 554 -14.09 -21.66 10.69
C GLY A 554 -14.98 -22.91 10.69
N GLU A 555 -16.27 -22.78 10.33
CA GLU A 555 -17.15 -23.93 10.15
C GLU A 555 -16.87 -24.58 8.77
N ASN A 556 -16.76 -25.92 8.73
CA ASN A 556 -16.66 -26.64 7.46
C ASN A 556 -17.89 -26.38 6.57
N VAL A 557 -17.63 -26.09 5.29
CA VAL A 557 -18.61 -25.74 4.26
C VAL A 557 -19.44 -26.96 3.85
#